data_AF-A0A4R4FIC3-F1
#
_entry.id   AF-A0A4R4FIC3-F1
#
_cell.length_a   1.000
_cell.length_b   1.000
_cell.length_c   1.000
_cell.angle_alpha   90.00
_cell.angle_beta   90.00
_cell.angle_gamma   90.00
#
_symmetry.space_group_name_H-M   'P 1'
#
loop_
_entity.id
_entity.type
_entity.pdbx_description
1 polymer ?
#
loop_
_entity_poly.entity_id
_entity_poly.type
_entity_poly.pdbx_seq_one_letter_code
_entity_poly.pdbx_strand_id
1 'polypeptide(L)' 'MKEWTGYQTFVILTDSMVPTIPVDSLVVVKDLGEKEELSQGEIISFYVDRLGDKVVFTIYFEKKK' A
#
# COMPACT_ATOMS: atom_id res chain seq x y z
N MET A 1 16.57 6.40 0.52
CA MET A 1 15.97 5.43 1.48
C MET A 1 15.32 4.26 0.76
N LYS A 2 14.34 4.47 -0.13
CA LYS A 2 13.71 3.38 -0.91
C LYS A 2 14.73 2.53 -1.67
N GLU A 3 15.61 3.17 -2.45
CA GLU A 3 16.66 2.49 -3.22
C GLU A 3 17.68 1.73 -2.38
N TRP A 4 17.82 2.06 -1.09
CA TRP A 4 18.82 1.45 -0.21
C TRP A 4 18.24 0.41 0.75
N THR A 5 16.96 0.53 1.10
CA THR A 5 16.30 -0.31 2.12
C THR A 5 15.20 -1.17 1.52
N GLY A 6 14.67 -0.82 0.36
CA GLY A 6 13.45 -1.40 -0.18
C GLY A 6 12.18 -0.96 0.54
N TYR A 7 12.21 0.10 1.37
CA TYR A 7 11.05 0.60 2.11
C TYR A 7 10.71 2.06 1.78
N GLN A 8 9.43 2.38 1.86
CA GLN A 8 8.88 3.72 1.64
C GLN A 8 7.84 4.06 2.70
N THR A 9 7.84 5.31 3.18
CA THR A 9 6.88 5.79 4.16
C THR A 9 5.70 6.52 3.52
N PHE A 10 4.51 6.37 4.08
CA PHE A 10 3.31 7.13 3.68
C PHE A 10 2.56 7.63 4.92
N VAL A 11 1.92 8.80 4.80
CA VAL A 11 0.93 9.29 5.76
C VAL A 11 -0.45 8.98 5.20
N ILE A 12 -1.31 8.38 6.01
CA ILE A 12 -2.68 8.00 5.61
C ILE A 12 -3.62 9.18 5.78
N LEU A 13 -4.19 9.65 4.67
CA LEU A 13 -5.07 10.85 4.65
C LEU A 13 -6.56 10.50 4.49
N THR A 14 -6.90 9.22 4.35
CA THR A 14 -8.27 8.74 4.10
C THR A 14 -8.67 7.67 5.09
N ASP A 15 -9.97 7.53 5.33
CA ASP A 15 -10.55 6.62 6.33
C ASP A 15 -10.90 5.23 5.79
N SER A 16 -10.62 4.94 4.53
CA SER A 16 -11.00 3.67 3.85
C SER A 16 -10.46 2.40 4.50
N MET A 17 -9.42 2.50 5.32
CA MET A 17 -8.79 1.37 6.02
C MET A 17 -9.10 1.35 7.53
N VAL A 18 -9.97 2.23 8.02
CA VAL A 18 -10.41 2.23 9.43
C VAL A 18 -11.22 0.94 9.73
N PRO A 19 -11.03 0.28 10.88
CA PRO A 19 -10.17 0.66 12.01
C PRO A 19 -8.72 0.16 11.92
N THR A 20 -8.36 -0.56 10.86
CA THR A 20 -7.07 -1.26 10.77
C THR A 20 -5.89 -0.31 10.62
N ILE A 21 -6.04 0.71 9.77
CA ILE A 21 -5.08 1.79 9.64
C ILE A 21 -5.82 3.11 9.86
N PRO A 22 -5.64 3.77 11.02
CA PRO A 22 -6.24 5.07 11.29
C PRO A 22 -5.73 6.17 10.36
N VAL A 23 -6.56 7.21 10.18
CA VAL A 23 -6.14 8.48 9.56
C VAL A 23 -4.98 9.07 10.37
N ASP A 24 -4.08 9.79 9.69
CA ASP A 24 -2.85 10.41 10.21
C ASP A 24 -1.76 9.41 10.67
N SER A 25 -1.96 8.12 10.43
CA SER A 25 -0.92 7.11 10.68
C SER A 25 0.26 7.28 9.71
N LEU A 26 1.48 7.18 10.24
CA LEU A 26 2.70 7.00 9.44
C LEU A 26 2.95 5.49 9.26
N VAL A 27 2.87 5.01 8.02
CA VAL A 27 3.12 3.61 7.69
C VAL A 27 4.43 3.45 6.93
N VAL A 28 5.08 2.30 7.09
CA VAL A 28 6.26 1.88 6.33
C VAL A 28 5.83 0.72 5.44
N VAL A 29 6.04 0.87 4.13
CA VAL A 29 5.65 -0.10 3.11
C VAL A 29 6.91 -0.70 2.50
N LYS A 30 6.96 -2.03 2.37
CA LYS A 30 8.01 -2.75 1.67
C LYS A 30 7.72 -2.72 0.16
N ASP A 31 8.73 -2.42 -0.64
CA ASP A 31 8.68 -2.59 -2.09
C ASP A 31 8.81 -4.08 -2.42
N LEU A 32 7.78 -4.64 -3.05
CA LEU A 32 7.74 -6.05 -3.40
C LEU A 32 8.51 -6.26 -4.70
N GLY A 33 9.53 -7.13 -4.66
CA GLY A 33 10.21 -7.57 -5.88
C GLY A 33 9.33 -8.47 -6.73
N GLU A 34 9.68 -8.66 -8.01
CA GLU A 34 8.90 -9.42 -9.01
C GLU A 34 8.56 -10.87 -8.63
N LYS A 35 9.28 -11.45 -7.66
CA LYS A 35 9.16 -12.86 -7.25
C LYS A 35 8.56 -13.07 -5.86
N GLU A 36 8.14 -12.00 -5.18
CA GLU A 36 7.50 -12.15 -3.87
C GLU A 36 6.01 -12.41 -4.03
N GLU A 37 5.54 -13.52 -3.46
CA GLU A 37 4.12 -13.88 -3.48
C GLU A 37 3.35 -13.14 -2.39
N LEU A 38 2.21 -12.56 -2.77
CA LEU A 38 1.25 -11.95 -1.84
C LEU A 38 0.35 -13.01 -1.19
N SER A 39 0.09 -12.84 0.11
CA SER A 39 -0.84 -13.67 0.87
C SER A 39 -2.26 -13.12 0.84
N GLN A 40 -3.26 -14.01 0.85
CA GLN A 40 -4.67 -13.60 0.97
C GLN A 40 -4.88 -12.75 2.22
N GLY A 41 -5.53 -11.59 2.08
CA GLY A 41 -5.81 -10.67 3.19
C GLY A 41 -4.62 -9.81 3.60
N GLU A 42 -3.50 -9.85 2.87
CA GLU A 42 -2.37 -8.97 3.13
C GLU A 42 -2.71 -7.53 2.69
N ILE A 43 -2.28 -6.52 3.46
CA ILE A 43 -2.49 -5.11 3.09
C ILE A 43 -1.43 -4.72 2.07
N ILE A 44 -1.87 -4.31 0.89
CA ILE A 44 -1.00 -3.89 -0.20
C ILE A 44 -1.26 -2.45 -0.60
N SER A 45 -0.22 -1.78 -1.06
CA SER A 45 -0.31 -0.43 -1.63
C SER A 45 0.23 -0.42 -3.06
N PHE A 46 -0.48 0.22 -3.98
CA PHE A 46 -0.06 0.34 -5.38
C PHE A 46 -0.46 1.68 -5.98
N TYR A 47 0.29 2.09 -6.99
CA TYR A 47 0.01 3.32 -7.74
C TYR A 47 -1.11 3.09 -8.74
N VAL A 48 -2.04 4.05 -8.80
CA VAL A 48 -3.13 4.08 -9.77
C VAL A 48 -3.13 5.45 -10.44
N ASP A 49 -3.37 5.47 -11.74
CA ASP A 49 -3.74 6.70 -12.45
C ASP A 49 -5.23 6.92 -12.28
N ARG A 50 -5.59 7.99 -11.56
CA ARG A 50 -6.97 8.44 -11.39
C ARG A 50 -7.11 9.81 -12.01
N LEU A 51 -7.69 9.85 -13.22
CA LEU A 51 -7.98 11.10 -13.95
C LEU A 51 -6.72 11.94 -14.24
N GLY A 52 -5.58 11.30 -14.47
CA GLY A 52 -4.29 11.96 -14.70
C GLY A 52 -3.47 12.20 -13.43
N ASP A 53 -4.05 11.98 -12.25
CA ASP A 53 -3.34 12.08 -10.97
C ASP A 53 -2.81 10.72 -10.53
N LYS A 54 -1.51 10.66 -10.23
CA LYS A 54 -0.87 9.47 -9.65
C LYS A 54 -1.21 9.40 -8.16
N VAL A 55 -2.11 8.49 -7.81
CA VAL A 55 -2.57 8.25 -6.44
C VAL A 55 -2.12 6.88 -5.93
N VAL A 56 -2.04 6.72 -4.61
CA VAL A 56 -1.70 5.44 -3.97
C VAL A 56 -2.95 4.86 -3.34
N PHE A 57 -3.32 3.65 -3.74
CA PHE A 57 -4.41 2.91 -3.13
C PHE A 57 -3.85 1.91 -2.14
N THR A 58 -4.52 1.72 -1.02
CA THR A 58 -4.20 0.70 -0.02
C THR A 58 -5.44 -0.17 0.20
N ILE A 59 -5.30 -1.48 -0.01
CA ILE A 59 -6.41 -2.45 0.08
C ILE A 59 -5.95 -3.74 0.75
N TYR A 60 -6.90 -4.58 1.13
CA TYR A 60 -6.65 -6.00 1.37
C TYR A 60 -6.52 -6.74 0.05
N PHE A 61 -5.45 -7.51 -0.11
CA PHE A 61 -5.26 -8.35 -1.28
C PHE A 61 -6.24 -9.52 -1.26
N GLU A 62 -7.02 -9.62 -2.34
CA GLU A 62 -7.96 -10.72 -2.57
C GLU A 62 -7.53 -11.47 -3.85
N LYS A 63 -7.00 -12.68 -3.70
CA LYS A 63 -6.77 -13.60 -4.82
C LYS A 63 -8.13 -13.96 -5.41
N LYS A 64 -8.34 -13.60 -6.68
CA LYS A 64 -9.49 -14.09 -7.44
C LYS A 64 -9.43 -15.61 -7.47
N LYS A 65 -10.56 -16.25 -7.11
CA LYS A 65 -10.77 -17.69 -7.20
C LYS A 65 -10.80 -18.15 -8.65
#